data_AF-A0AAE9BGK4-F1
#
_entry.id   AF-A0AAE9BGK4-F1
#
_cell.length_a   1.000
_cell.length_b   1.000
_cell.length_c   1.000
_cell.angle_alpha   90.00
_cell.angle_beta   90.00
_cell.angle_gamma   90.00
#
_symmetry.space_group_name_H-M   'P 1'
#
loop_
_entity.id
_entity.type
_entity.pdbx_description
1 polymer ?
#
loop_
_entity_poly.entity_id
_entity_poly.type
_entity_poly.pdbx_seq_one_letter_code
_entity_poly.pdbx_strand_id
1 'polypeptide(L)'
;MNFDGVGFLRWVYDHAYPGLTYLFLLILAVLIQFTFSGHVTKKSDLSVMDHIISYLRVKLLVFYVLIVLMFNGFVLLVSLNVFGKDDGLEYLGLIYGNVLNQVLNVSSVISLITVFLVPYLIHLVYRRFITPRISAWKRKYRVSQTGDSLSDIRVEKDKYASKTFDNRKYYKDDFVFMGLNPDDEPIYVSDEEFKSKNLKILGATQTGKGVIQQVLIDQAIWKGWGVWFFDQKPDDFIYSVMVQSCKDWNKPLPVILDLTGESIGSYAPFEHGLL
;
A
#
# COMPACT_ATOMS: atom_id res chain seq x y z
N MET A 1 -25.24 -39.33 26.72
CA MET A 1 -26.16 -38.18 26.86
C MET A 1 -27.25 -38.36 25.82
N ASN A 2 -28.49 -38.64 26.23
CA ASN A 2 -29.62 -38.64 25.28
C ASN A 2 -29.93 -37.18 24.91
N PHE A 3 -29.90 -36.87 23.63
CA PHE A 3 -30.26 -35.55 23.13
C PHE A 3 -31.77 -35.35 23.29
N ASP A 4 -32.16 -34.33 24.05
CA ASP A 4 -33.57 -33.96 24.21
C ASP A 4 -34.04 -33.13 23.00
N GLY A 5 -34.52 -33.84 21.97
CA GLY A 5 -35.02 -33.21 20.74
C GLY A 5 -36.23 -32.31 20.97
N VAL A 6 -37.12 -32.67 21.90
CA VAL A 6 -38.32 -31.86 22.21
C VAL A 6 -37.92 -30.56 22.90
N GLY A 7 -37.05 -30.65 23.92
CA GLY A 7 -36.51 -29.48 24.61
C GLY A 7 -35.74 -28.55 23.68
N PHE A 8 -34.95 -29.12 22.76
CA PHE A 8 -34.25 -28.35 21.73
C PHE A 8 -35.20 -27.60 20.80
N LEU A 9 -36.21 -28.28 20.23
CA LEU A 9 -37.17 -27.64 19.34
C LEU A 9 -37.94 -26.53 20.07
N ARG A 10 -38.44 -26.80 21.28
CA ARG A 10 -39.09 -25.76 22.08
C ARG A 10 -38.19 -24.54 22.29
N TRP A 11 -36.92 -24.75 22.63
CA TRP A 11 -35.96 -23.66 22.77
C TRP A 11 -35.79 -22.87 21.47
N VAL A 12 -35.70 -23.54 20.31
CA VAL A 12 -35.60 -22.90 19.00
C VAL A 12 -36.84 -22.06 18.72
N TYR A 13 -38.04 -22.58 18.96
CA TYR A 13 -39.28 -21.84 18.76
C TYR A 13 -39.35 -20.59 19.64
N ASP A 14 -39.05 -20.73 20.93
CA ASP A 14 -39.11 -19.65 21.92
C ASP A 14 -38.07 -18.55 21.63
N HIS A 15 -36.94 -18.89 21.00
CA HIS A 15 -35.86 -17.94 20.70
C HIS A 15 -35.76 -17.54 19.22
N ALA A 16 -36.58 -18.10 18.34
CA ALA A 16 -36.54 -17.81 16.90
C ALA A 16 -36.69 -16.30 16.64
N TYR A 17 -37.65 -15.67 17.30
CA TYR A 17 -37.88 -14.23 17.28
C TYR A 17 -38.08 -13.69 18.70
N PRO A 18 -37.44 -12.57 19.10
CA PRO A 18 -36.52 -11.74 18.32
C PRO A 18 -35.07 -12.27 18.30
N GLY A 19 -34.69 -13.12 19.26
CA GLY A 19 -33.29 -13.45 19.60
C GLY A 19 -32.43 -13.96 18.44
N LEU A 20 -32.68 -15.18 17.97
CA LEU A 20 -31.88 -15.83 16.92
C LEU A 20 -31.92 -15.04 15.61
N THR A 21 -33.09 -14.50 15.24
CA THR A 21 -33.25 -13.69 14.02
C THR A 21 -32.35 -12.46 14.05
N TYR A 22 -32.40 -11.62 15.10
CA TYR A 22 -31.55 -10.42 15.14
C TYR A 22 -30.07 -10.75 15.35
N LEU A 23 -29.73 -11.82 16.07
CA LEU A 23 -28.36 -12.28 16.18
C LEU A 23 -27.79 -12.66 14.81
N PHE A 24 -28.55 -13.44 14.02
CA PHE A 24 -28.12 -13.83 12.68
C PHE A 24 -28.02 -12.62 11.75
N LEU A 25 -28.95 -11.68 11.83
CA LEU A 25 -28.90 -10.47 10.99
C LEU A 25 -27.76 -9.53 11.40
N LEU A 26 -27.45 -9.42 12.69
CA LEU A 26 -26.32 -8.60 13.16
C LEU A 26 -24.98 -9.18 12.71
N ILE A 27 -24.78 -10.50 12.84
CA ILE A 27 -23.57 -11.16 12.36
C ILE A 27 -23.45 -10.99 10.84
N LEU A 28 -24.55 -11.18 10.11
CA LEU A 28 -24.60 -10.95 8.67
C LEU A 28 -24.23 -9.50 8.31
N ALA A 29 -24.81 -8.51 8.98
CA ALA A 29 -24.54 -7.10 8.75
C ALA A 29 -23.06 -6.76 8.96
N VAL A 30 -22.44 -7.26 10.04
CA VAL A 30 -21.01 -7.07 10.31
C VAL A 30 -20.15 -7.73 9.24
N LEU A 31 -20.48 -8.96 8.83
CA LEU A 31 -19.72 -9.69 7.80
C LEU A 31 -19.81 -9.02 6.44
N ILE A 32 -21.00 -8.53 6.04
CA ILE A 32 -21.17 -7.75 4.81
C ILE A 32 -20.24 -6.53 4.82
N GLN A 33 -20.23 -5.75 5.91
CA GLN A 33 -19.32 -4.60 6.02
C GLN A 33 -17.85 -5.02 5.96
N PHE A 34 -17.47 -6.13 6.60
CA PHE A 34 -16.11 -6.63 6.56
C PHE A 34 -15.68 -7.09 5.16
N THR A 35 -16.54 -7.82 4.44
CA THR A 35 -16.27 -8.34 3.10
C THR A 35 -16.19 -7.22 2.06
N PHE A 36 -17.15 -6.30 2.05
CA PHE A 36 -17.25 -5.27 1.01
C PHE A 36 -16.46 -3.99 1.29
N SER A 37 -15.94 -3.79 2.50
CA SER A 37 -15.14 -2.59 2.79
C SER A 37 -13.71 -2.61 2.24
N GLY A 38 -13.26 -3.68 1.60
CA GLY A 38 -11.90 -3.77 1.06
C GLY A 38 -11.59 -2.69 0.03
N HIS A 39 -10.48 -1.96 0.21
CA HIS A 39 -9.93 -1.12 -0.85
C HIS A 39 -9.34 -2.01 -1.94
N VAL A 40 -9.59 -1.67 -3.21
CA VAL A 40 -8.75 -2.14 -4.32
C VAL A 40 -7.43 -1.39 -4.23
N THR A 41 -6.52 -1.87 -3.36
CA THR A 41 -5.16 -1.33 -3.32
C THR A 41 -4.41 -1.88 -4.52
N LYS A 42 -4.15 -1.02 -5.52
CA LYS A 42 -3.11 -1.25 -6.54
C LYS A 42 -1.72 -1.13 -5.92
N LYS A 43 -1.43 -1.94 -4.90
CA LYS A 43 -0.06 -2.16 -4.44
C LYS A 43 0.49 -3.33 -5.21
N SER A 44 1.62 -3.13 -5.89
CA SER A 44 2.36 -4.19 -6.58
C SER A 44 2.79 -5.30 -5.62
N ASP A 45 3.04 -4.94 -4.35
CA ASP A 45 3.50 -5.86 -3.31
C ASP A 45 2.50 -5.87 -2.14
N LEU A 46 1.61 -6.86 -2.15
CA LEU A 46 0.73 -7.17 -1.03
C LEU A 46 1.51 -8.00 0.00
N SER A 47 1.39 -7.65 1.28
CA SER A 47 1.96 -8.46 2.35
C SER A 47 1.23 -9.81 2.43
N VAL A 48 1.89 -10.86 2.95
CA VAL A 48 1.25 -12.15 3.26
C VAL A 48 -0.03 -11.96 4.09
N MET A 49 -0.01 -10.99 5.02
CA MET A 49 -1.19 -10.64 5.83
C MET A 49 -2.33 -10.06 4.99
N ASP A 50 -2.04 -9.28 3.96
CA ASP A 50 -3.06 -8.71 3.07
C ASP A 50 -3.74 -9.81 2.25
N HIS A 51 -2.98 -10.81 1.80
CA HIS A 51 -3.51 -12.00 1.13
C HIS A 51 -4.40 -12.84 2.07
N ILE A 52 -3.95 -13.10 3.30
CA ILE A 52 -4.74 -13.85 4.30
C ILE A 52 -6.05 -13.12 4.59
N ILE A 53 -6.00 -11.80 4.82
CA ILE A 53 -7.19 -10.99 5.13
C ILE A 53 -8.15 -10.98 3.93
N SER A 54 -7.64 -10.82 2.71
CA SER A 54 -8.45 -10.84 1.49
C SER A 54 -9.17 -12.19 1.32
N TYR A 55 -8.45 -13.29 1.53
CA TYR A 55 -9.00 -14.64 1.46
C TYR A 55 -10.06 -14.90 2.55
N LEU A 56 -9.77 -14.52 3.80
CA LEU A 56 -10.68 -14.70 4.93
C LEU A 56 -11.99 -13.91 4.77
N ARG A 57 -11.96 -12.72 4.18
CA ARG A 57 -13.15 -11.86 4.01
C ARG A 57 -14.29 -12.54 3.27
N VAL A 58 -13.98 -13.27 2.20
CA VAL A 58 -15.01 -13.94 1.39
C VAL A 58 -15.39 -15.27 2.04
N LYS A 59 -14.40 -16.03 2.54
CA LYS A 59 -14.63 -17.34 3.13
C LYS A 59 -15.45 -17.28 4.42
N LEU A 60 -15.26 -16.25 5.26
CA LEU A 60 -16.06 -16.08 6.48
C LEU A 60 -17.54 -15.83 6.17
N LEU A 61 -17.87 -15.03 5.16
CA LEU A 61 -19.25 -14.79 4.76
C LEU A 61 -19.89 -16.08 4.21
N VAL A 62 -19.19 -16.81 3.35
CA VAL A 62 -19.67 -18.10 2.82
C VAL A 62 -19.85 -19.11 3.94
N PHE A 63 -18.88 -19.23 4.84
CA PHE A 63 -18.94 -20.12 6.00
C PHE A 63 -20.12 -19.81 6.90
N TYR A 64 -20.39 -18.51 7.14
CA TYR A 64 -21.54 -18.07 7.91
C TYR A 64 -22.88 -18.45 7.26
N VAL A 65 -23.03 -18.23 5.96
CA VAL A 65 -24.24 -18.65 5.22
C VAL A 65 -24.43 -20.16 5.32
N LEU A 66 -23.36 -20.94 5.19
CA LEU A 66 -23.41 -22.40 5.36
C LEU A 66 -23.82 -22.80 6.78
N ILE A 67 -23.32 -22.13 7.83
CA ILE A 67 -23.74 -22.40 9.22
C ILE A 67 -25.24 -22.15 9.40
N VAL A 68 -25.77 -21.05 8.87
CA VAL A 68 -27.21 -20.74 9.00
C VAL A 68 -28.05 -21.79 8.27
N LEU A 69 -27.62 -22.23 7.08
CA LEU A 69 -28.29 -23.31 6.35
C LEU A 69 -28.21 -24.65 7.09
N MET A 70 -27.04 -24.99 7.62
CA MET A 70 -26.83 -26.22 8.40
C MET A 70 -27.65 -26.21 9.70
N PHE A 71 -27.75 -25.07 10.38
CA PHE A 71 -28.60 -24.92 11.55
C PHE A 71 -30.07 -25.19 11.22
N ASN A 72 -30.59 -24.59 10.15
CA ASN A 72 -31.96 -24.82 9.72
C ASN A 72 -32.21 -26.26 9.24
N GLY A 73 -31.23 -26.86 8.54
CA GLY A 73 -31.26 -28.28 8.18
C GLY A 73 -31.23 -29.19 9.40
N PHE A 74 -30.48 -28.84 10.44
CA PHE A 74 -30.45 -29.58 11.69
C PHE A 74 -31.78 -29.48 12.44
N VAL A 75 -32.38 -28.29 12.52
CA VAL A 75 -33.73 -28.10 13.10
C VAL A 75 -34.76 -28.95 12.36
N LEU A 76 -34.70 -28.99 11.02
CA LEU A 76 -35.57 -29.85 10.20
C LEU A 76 -35.36 -31.34 10.51
N LEU A 77 -34.12 -31.81 10.58
CA LEU A 77 -33.83 -33.21 10.87
C LEU A 77 -34.35 -33.62 12.24
N VAL A 78 -34.19 -32.75 13.25
CA VAL A 78 -34.70 -33.00 14.60
C VAL A 78 -36.23 -32.96 14.62
N SER A 79 -36.88 -32.01 13.92
CA SER A 79 -38.35 -31.95 13.87
C SER A 79 -38.96 -33.17 13.19
N LEU A 80 -38.38 -33.63 12.08
CA LEU A 80 -38.82 -34.85 11.39
C LEU A 80 -38.63 -36.11 12.25
N ASN A 81 -37.56 -36.17 13.05
CA ASN A 81 -37.30 -37.31 13.92
C ASN A 81 -38.25 -37.36 15.12
N VAL A 82 -38.61 -36.20 15.68
CA VAL A 82 -39.46 -36.09 16.88
C VAL A 82 -40.95 -36.15 16.56
N PHE A 83 -41.40 -35.42 15.54
CA PHE A 83 -42.83 -35.26 15.21
C PHE A 83 -43.29 -36.09 14.00
N GLY A 84 -42.36 -36.67 13.24
CA GLY A 84 -42.67 -37.34 11.98
C GLY A 84 -42.71 -36.38 10.79
N LYS A 85 -43.06 -36.90 9.60
CA LYS A 85 -42.84 -36.19 8.33
C LYS A 85 -43.71 -34.95 8.16
N ASP A 86 -45.01 -35.07 8.43
CA ASP A 86 -45.98 -34.01 8.15
C ASP A 86 -45.89 -32.91 9.22
N ASP A 87 -46.00 -33.29 10.49
CA ASP A 87 -45.90 -32.36 11.64
C ASP A 87 -44.51 -31.70 11.77
N GLY A 88 -43.44 -32.41 11.38
CA GLY A 88 -42.08 -31.87 11.39
C GLY A 88 -41.85 -30.75 10.37
N LEU A 89 -42.55 -30.80 9.22
CA LEU A 89 -42.54 -29.72 8.23
C LEU A 89 -43.44 -28.55 8.67
N GLU A 90 -44.60 -28.86 9.26
CA GLU A 90 -45.51 -27.85 9.80
C GLU A 90 -44.83 -27.02 10.90
N TYR A 91 -44.03 -27.65 11.75
CA TYR A 91 -43.23 -26.98 12.78
C TYR A 91 -42.32 -25.86 12.21
N LEU A 92 -41.65 -26.10 11.08
CA LEU A 92 -40.87 -25.04 10.42
C LEU A 92 -41.77 -23.94 9.87
N GLY A 93 -42.92 -24.31 9.29
CA GLY A 93 -43.93 -23.36 8.85
C GLY A 93 -44.38 -22.45 9.98
N LEU A 94 -44.54 -22.97 11.20
CA LEU A 94 -44.88 -22.21 12.39
C LEU A 94 -43.76 -21.24 12.79
N ILE A 95 -42.49 -21.68 12.78
CA ILE A 95 -41.35 -20.79 13.07
C ILE A 95 -41.29 -19.66 12.05
N TYR A 96 -41.22 -19.99 10.76
CA TYR A 96 -41.04 -18.98 9.72
C TYR A 96 -42.27 -18.08 9.57
N GLY A 97 -43.48 -18.62 9.76
CA GLY A 97 -44.72 -17.84 9.81
C GLY A 97 -44.71 -16.85 10.97
N ASN A 98 -44.31 -17.28 12.17
CA ASN A 98 -44.16 -16.39 13.33
C ASN A 98 -43.12 -15.30 13.05
N VAL A 99 -41.93 -15.67 12.57
CA VAL A 99 -40.87 -14.70 12.22
C VAL A 99 -41.36 -13.70 11.17
N LEU A 100 -42.01 -14.16 10.10
CA LEU A 100 -42.50 -13.30 9.02
C LEU A 100 -43.54 -12.29 9.53
N ASN A 101 -44.53 -12.76 10.29
CA ASN A 101 -45.56 -11.90 10.87
C ASN A 101 -44.97 -10.88 11.83
N GLN A 102 -44.01 -11.29 12.66
CA GLN A 102 -43.34 -10.41 13.61
C GLN A 102 -42.42 -9.38 12.92
N VAL A 103 -41.75 -9.76 11.82
CA VAL A 103 -40.84 -8.88 11.06
C VAL A 103 -41.59 -7.74 10.37
N LEU A 104 -42.84 -7.96 9.96
CA LEU A 104 -43.66 -6.94 9.30
C LEU A 104 -44.23 -5.90 10.29
N ASN A 105 -44.09 -6.11 11.61
CA ASN A 105 -44.46 -5.10 12.60
C ASN A 105 -43.57 -3.85 12.50
N VAL A 106 -44.16 -2.67 12.70
CA VAL A 106 -43.47 -1.37 12.58
C VAL A 106 -42.21 -1.29 13.47
N SER A 107 -42.28 -1.77 14.72
CA SER A 107 -41.11 -1.78 15.62
C SER A 107 -39.99 -2.69 15.12
N SER A 108 -40.35 -3.80 14.49
CA SER A 108 -39.42 -4.79 13.96
C SER A 108 -38.70 -4.25 12.74
N VAL A 109 -39.39 -3.53 11.87
CA VAL A 109 -38.81 -2.83 10.71
C VAL A 109 -37.77 -1.80 11.17
N ILE A 110 -38.08 -1.00 12.20
CA ILE A 110 -37.12 -0.03 12.77
C ILE A 110 -35.90 -0.76 13.35
N SER A 111 -36.12 -1.86 14.07
CA SER A 111 -35.03 -2.68 14.61
C SER A 111 -34.16 -3.29 13.50
N LEU A 112 -34.75 -3.73 12.38
CA LEU A 112 -34.02 -4.26 11.23
C LEU A 112 -33.14 -3.19 10.58
N ILE A 113 -33.70 -2.00 10.35
CA ILE A 113 -32.93 -0.85 9.86
C ILE A 113 -31.76 -0.57 10.80
N THR A 114 -32.00 -0.57 12.11
CA THR A 114 -30.97 -0.32 13.13
C THR A 114 -29.86 -1.38 13.08
N VAL A 115 -30.20 -2.66 12.94
CA VAL A 115 -29.23 -3.77 12.89
C VAL A 115 -28.28 -3.65 11.70
N PHE A 116 -28.72 -3.13 10.55
CA PHE A 116 -27.85 -2.89 9.41
C PHE A 116 -27.14 -1.52 9.47
N LEU A 117 -27.80 -0.50 10.02
CA LEU A 117 -27.28 0.87 10.08
C LEU A 117 -26.16 1.01 11.12
N VAL A 118 -26.30 0.41 12.30
CA VAL A 118 -25.33 0.55 13.39
C VAL A 118 -23.92 0.04 13.00
N PRO A 119 -23.75 -1.19 12.47
CA PRO A 119 -22.45 -1.66 11.99
C PRO A 119 -21.87 -0.77 10.89
N TYR A 120 -22.72 -0.27 9.98
CA TYR A 120 -22.30 0.65 8.92
C TYR A 120 -21.79 2.00 9.48
N LEU A 121 -22.50 2.60 10.43
CA LEU A 121 -22.08 3.84 11.08
C LEU A 121 -20.79 3.65 11.90
N ILE A 122 -20.69 2.56 12.65
CA ILE A 122 -19.45 2.21 13.37
C ILE A 122 -18.30 2.07 12.38
N HIS A 123 -18.54 1.42 11.24
CA HIS A 123 -17.54 1.26 10.19
C HIS A 123 -17.08 2.62 9.62
N LEU A 124 -18.03 3.52 9.35
CA LEU A 124 -17.74 4.88 8.87
C LEU A 124 -16.92 5.67 9.90
N VAL A 125 -17.33 5.67 11.17
CA VAL A 125 -16.61 6.34 12.26
C VAL A 125 -15.21 5.76 12.43
N TYR A 126 -15.09 4.43 12.39
CA TYR A 126 -13.81 3.74 12.49
C TYR A 126 -12.86 4.13 11.36
N ARG A 127 -13.35 4.20 10.12
CA ARG A 127 -12.54 4.62 8.97
C ARG A 127 -12.16 6.09 9.03
N ARG A 128 -13.09 6.95 9.42
CA ARG A 128 -12.90 8.40 9.36
C ARG A 128 -12.06 8.93 10.52
N PHE A 129 -12.24 8.39 11.72
CA PHE A 129 -11.64 8.95 12.93
C PHE A 129 -10.63 8.01 13.60
N ILE A 130 -10.90 6.71 13.64
CA ILE A 130 -10.07 5.75 14.38
C ILE A 130 -8.85 5.33 13.58
N THR A 131 -9.02 4.89 12.33
CA THR A 131 -7.93 4.44 11.45
C THR A 131 -6.82 5.49 11.29
N PRO A 132 -7.12 6.77 11.02
CA PRO A 132 -6.07 7.79 10.90
C PRO A 132 -5.32 8.02 12.22
N ARG A 133 -6.02 7.97 13.36
CA ARG A 133 -5.41 8.13 14.69
C ARG A 133 -4.52 6.94 15.04
N ILE A 134 -4.98 5.71 14.79
CA ILE A 134 -4.16 4.50 14.97
C ILE A 134 -2.95 4.54 14.04
N SER A 135 -3.11 4.96 12.79
CA SER A 135 -1.99 5.11 11.85
C SER A 135 -1.00 6.17 12.29
N ALA A 136 -1.46 7.33 12.79
CA ALA A 136 -0.59 8.36 13.35
C ALA A 136 0.14 7.88 14.61
N TRP A 137 -0.56 7.18 15.50
CA TRP A 137 0.02 6.58 16.70
C TRP A 137 1.05 5.51 16.35
N LYS A 138 0.72 4.56 15.46
CA LYS A 138 1.65 3.53 14.99
C LYS A 138 2.89 4.15 14.32
N ARG A 139 2.75 5.25 13.57
CA ARG A 139 3.89 6.00 13.01
C ARG A 139 4.80 6.56 14.10
N LYS A 140 4.26 7.01 15.25
CA LYS A 140 5.03 7.53 16.38
C LYS A 140 5.90 6.47 17.06
N TYR A 141 5.45 5.21 17.09
CA TYR A 141 6.17 4.09 17.72
C TYR A 141 6.90 3.19 16.73
N ARG A 142 6.71 3.41 15.42
CA ARG A 142 7.55 2.76 14.42
C ARG A 142 8.93 3.36 14.58
N VAL A 143 9.86 2.56 15.10
CA VAL A 143 11.29 2.86 15.06
C VAL A 143 11.63 3.09 13.59
N SER A 144 11.70 4.36 13.21
CA SER A 144 12.41 4.76 12.01
C SER A 144 13.86 4.47 12.33
N GLN A 145 14.43 3.43 11.73
CA GLN A 145 15.86 3.51 11.52
C GLN A 145 16.07 4.79 10.70
N THR A 146 16.73 5.73 11.38
CA THR A 146 17.08 7.10 10.97
C THR A 146 15.91 8.08 10.76
N GLY A 147 15.89 9.18 11.52
CA GLY A 147 15.10 10.36 11.14
C GLY A 147 14.74 11.37 12.23
N ASP A 148 14.32 10.93 13.42
CA ASP A 148 13.68 11.84 14.39
C ASP A 148 14.06 11.52 15.85
N SER A 149 15.36 11.46 16.15
CA SER A 149 15.77 11.94 17.47
C SER A 149 15.56 13.45 17.46
N LEU A 150 14.92 14.04 18.48
CA LEU A 150 14.93 15.49 18.69
C LEU A 150 16.39 15.92 18.63
N SER A 151 16.73 16.51 17.50
CA SER A 151 18.09 16.61 17.10
C SER A 151 18.61 17.90 17.72
N ASP A 152 19.38 17.75 18.79
CA ASP A 152 20.08 18.89 19.36
C ASP A 152 20.94 19.45 18.23
N ILE A 153 20.62 20.67 17.79
CA ILE A 153 21.24 21.32 16.63
C ILE A 153 22.76 21.41 16.77
N ARG A 154 23.28 21.27 18.00
CA ARG A 154 24.71 21.21 18.30
C ARG A 154 25.36 19.90 17.85
N VAL A 155 24.66 18.77 17.92
CA VAL A 155 25.16 17.45 17.49
C VAL A 155 24.93 17.22 15.99
N GLU A 156 23.81 17.70 15.44
CA GLU A 156 23.53 17.57 13.99
C GLU A 156 24.36 18.50 13.12
N LYS A 157 24.79 19.66 13.65
CA LYS A 157 25.64 20.59 12.89
C LYS A 157 26.94 19.93 12.44
N ASP A 158 27.53 19.09 13.28
CA ASP A 158 28.77 18.38 12.96
C ASP A 158 28.50 17.21 11.99
N LYS A 159 27.32 16.59 12.07
CA LYS A 159 26.91 15.49 11.17
C LYS A 159 26.56 15.95 9.76
N TYR A 160 26.04 17.17 9.61
CA TYR A 160 25.71 17.80 8.33
C TYR A 160 26.72 18.86 7.90
N ALA A 161 27.87 18.96 8.58
CA ALA A 161 28.94 19.84 8.15
C ALA A 161 29.37 19.43 6.74
N SER A 162 29.38 20.40 5.82
CA SER A 162 29.81 20.17 4.44
C SER A 162 31.27 19.72 4.44
N LYS A 163 31.52 18.49 4.02
CA LYS A 163 32.87 17.98 3.85
C LYS A 163 33.50 18.64 2.62
N THR A 164 34.63 19.32 2.81
CA THR A 164 35.41 19.87 1.69
C THR A 164 36.43 18.83 1.26
N PHE A 165 36.24 18.24 0.09
CA PHE A 165 37.16 17.28 -0.49
C PHE A 165 37.19 17.41 -2.01
N ASP A 166 38.29 16.95 -2.62
CA ASP A 166 38.44 16.88 -4.06
C ASP A 166 37.98 15.49 -4.54
N ASN A 167 36.86 15.46 -5.29
CA ASN A 167 36.26 14.22 -5.78
C ASN A 167 37.24 13.39 -6.62
N ARG A 168 38.09 14.05 -7.43
CA ARG A 168 38.97 13.38 -8.39
C ARG A 168 40.05 12.53 -7.73
N LYS A 169 40.41 12.83 -6.48
CA LYS A 169 41.34 12.01 -5.68
C LYS A 169 40.79 10.63 -5.33
N TYR A 170 39.48 10.44 -5.42
CA TYR A 170 38.82 9.19 -5.09
C TYR A 170 38.46 8.37 -6.32
N TYR A 171 38.71 8.85 -7.55
CA TYR A 171 38.41 8.10 -8.75
C TYR A 171 39.30 6.86 -8.86
N LYS A 172 38.70 5.74 -9.29
CA LYS A 172 39.38 4.45 -9.42
C LYS A 172 38.95 3.75 -10.71
N ASP A 173 39.88 3.01 -11.30
CA ASP A 173 39.55 2.12 -12.41
C ASP A 173 38.53 1.08 -11.94
N ASP A 174 37.64 0.65 -12.83
CA ASP A 174 36.54 -0.31 -12.58
C ASP A 174 35.48 0.08 -11.53
N PHE A 175 35.59 1.27 -10.92
CA PHE A 175 34.62 1.77 -9.95
C PHE A 175 34.17 3.22 -10.24
N VAL A 176 32.94 3.53 -9.85
CA VAL A 176 32.35 4.87 -9.79
C VAL A 176 32.28 5.30 -8.33
N PHE A 177 32.90 6.44 -8.02
CA PHE A 177 32.83 7.09 -6.72
C PHE A 177 31.48 7.79 -6.53
N MET A 178 30.82 7.53 -5.40
CA MET A 178 29.49 8.05 -5.08
C MET A 178 29.48 9.15 -4.00
N GLY A 179 30.61 9.36 -3.31
CA GLY A 179 30.73 10.28 -2.19
C GLY A 179 31.44 9.65 -0.99
N LEU A 180 31.55 10.41 0.10
CA LEU A 180 32.10 9.94 1.37
C LEU A 180 30.97 9.56 2.34
N ASN A 181 31.18 8.51 3.13
CA ASN A 181 30.31 8.17 4.25
C ASN A 181 30.55 9.12 5.46
N PRO A 182 29.80 9.00 6.57
CA PRO A 182 30.03 9.83 7.76
C PRO A 182 31.45 9.74 8.34
N ASP A 183 32.13 8.60 8.16
CA ASP A 183 33.48 8.31 8.67
C ASP A 183 34.60 8.70 7.69
N ASP A 184 34.29 9.50 6.66
CA ASP A 184 35.23 9.95 5.59
C ASP A 184 35.76 8.84 4.68
N GLU A 185 35.11 7.68 4.68
CA GLU A 185 35.46 6.58 3.80
C GLU A 185 34.72 6.70 2.45
N PRO A 186 35.41 6.46 1.33
CA PRO A 186 34.81 6.56 0.00
C PRO A 186 33.83 5.43 -0.28
N ILE A 187 32.68 5.80 -0.83
CA ILE A 187 31.63 4.89 -1.29
C ILE A 187 31.81 4.67 -2.80
N TYR A 188 31.86 3.39 -3.19
CA TYR A 188 32.05 2.97 -4.58
C TYR A 188 30.93 2.06 -5.06
N VAL A 189 30.66 2.12 -6.36
CA VAL A 189 29.85 1.16 -7.12
C VAL A 189 30.71 0.64 -8.26
N SER A 190 30.65 -0.65 -8.60
CA SER A 190 31.44 -1.16 -9.73
C SER A 190 30.93 -0.60 -11.06
N ASP A 191 31.80 -0.47 -12.05
CA ASP A 191 31.42 0.01 -13.40
C ASP A 191 30.34 -0.90 -14.03
N GLU A 192 30.40 -2.21 -13.76
CA GLU A 192 29.40 -3.19 -14.21
C GLU A 192 28.02 -2.94 -13.57
N GLU A 193 27.99 -2.74 -12.26
CA GLU A 193 26.75 -2.45 -11.54
C GLU A 193 26.17 -1.10 -11.97
N PHE A 194 27.02 -0.08 -12.14
CA PHE A 194 26.59 1.25 -12.55
C PHE A 194 25.99 1.25 -13.96
N LYS A 195 26.57 0.52 -14.91
CA LYS A 195 26.06 0.41 -16.28
C LYS A 195 24.77 -0.41 -16.40
N SER A 196 24.58 -1.39 -15.52
CA SER A 196 23.41 -2.28 -15.57
C SER A 196 22.16 -1.68 -14.92
N LYS A 197 22.28 -0.58 -14.17
CA LYS A 197 21.19 0.01 -13.38
C LYS A 197 20.99 1.49 -13.71
N ASN A 198 19.73 1.91 -13.76
CA ASN A 198 19.39 3.32 -13.82
C ASN A 198 19.47 3.95 -12.42
N LEU A 199 20.14 5.10 -12.30
CA LEU A 199 20.24 5.85 -11.05
C LEU A 199 19.10 6.88 -10.93
N LYS A 200 18.45 6.92 -9.77
CA LYS A 200 17.41 7.92 -9.45
C LYS A 200 17.87 8.83 -8.33
N ILE A 201 18.23 10.07 -8.67
CA ILE A 201 18.70 11.08 -7.71
C ILE A 201 17.50 11.93 -7.27
N LEU A 202 17.11 11.83 -5.99
CA LEU A 202 15.98 12.55 -5.40
C LEU A 202 16.45 13.48 -4.28
N GLY A 203 15.79 14.63 -4.17
CA GLY A 203 16.12 15.66 -3.18
C GLY A 203 15.31 16.93 -3.43
N ALA A 204 15.16 17.78 -2.41
CA ALA A 204 14.56 19.10 -2.59
C ALA A 204 15.50 20.04 -3.35
N THR A 205 15.07 21.27 -3.66
CA THR A 205 15.98 22.30 -4.16
C THR A 205 17.06 22.58 -3.10
N GLN A 206 18.29 22.91 -3.53
CA GLN A 206 19.45 23.19 -2.65
C GLN A 206 19.98 22.02 -1.81
N THR A 207 19.58 20.77 -2.08
CA THR A 207 20.12 19.59 -1.36
C THR A 207 21.32 18.93 -2.04
N GLY A 208 21.98 19.62 -2.99
CA GLY A 208 23.18 19.09 -3.66
C GLY A 208 22.96 18.13 -4.84
N LYS A 209 21.73 18.03 -5.39
CA LYS A 209 21.45 17.17 -6.56
C LYS A 209 22.32 17.49 -7.78
N GLY A 210 22.51 18.78 -8.09
CA GLY A 210 23.36 19.21 -9.19
C GLY A 210 24.84 18.86 -8.96
N VAL A 211 25.29 18.93 -7.70
CA VAL A 211 26.68 18.59 -7.34
C VAL A 211 26.97 17.12 -7.61
N ILE A 212 26.11 16.20 -7.17
CA ILE A 212 26.34 14.78 -7.45
C ILE A 212 26.24 14.47 -8.95
N GLN A 213 25.37 15.14 -9.71
CA GLN A 213 25.32 15.00 -11.16
C GLN A 213 26.63 15.43 -11.83
N GLN A 214 27.22 16.55 -11.40
CA GLN A 214 28.51 17.02 -11.88
C GLN A 214 29.63 16.01 -11.61
N VAL A 215 29.66 15.39 -10.43
CA VAL A 215 30.65 14.35 -10.07
C VAL A 215 30.51 13.10 -10.94
N LEU A 216 29.28 12.66 -11.20
CA LEU A 216 29.04 11.48 -12.05
C LEU A 216 29.37 11.76 -13.52
N ILE A 217 29.05 12.96 -14.01
CA ILE A 217 29.38 13.40 -15.37
C ILE A 217 30.90 13.48 -15.57
N ASP A 218 31.64 14.08 -14.64
CA ASP A 218 33.10 14.18 -14.71
C ASP A 218 33.75 12.78 -14.73
N GLN A 219 33.26 11.83 -13.93
CA GLN A 219 33.73 10.44 -13.97
C GLN A 219 33.39 9.72 -15.28
N ALA A 220 32.20 9.95 -15.83
CA ALA A 220 31.83 9.36 -17.12
C ALA A 220 32.71 9.89 -18.26
N ILE A 221 33.00 11.19 -18.29
CA ILE A 221 33.92 11.81 -19.25
C ILE A 221 35.34 11.27 -19.06
N TRP A 222 35.83 11.21 -17.83
CA TRP A 222 37.13 10.64 -17.47
C TRP A 222 37.29 9.21 -17.99
N LYS A 223 36.31 8.34 -17.72
CA LYS A 223 36.25 6.95 -18.19
C LYS A 223 36.02 6.81 -19.70
N GLY A 224 35.77 7.91 -20.42
CA GLY A 224 35.51 7.91 -21.86
C GLY A 224 34.13 7.35 -22.24
N TRP A 225 33.16 7.37 -21.32
CA TRP A 225 31.78 7.00 -21.60
C TRP A 225 31.05 8.15 -22.31
N GLY A 226 30.09 7.80 -23.17
CA GLY A 226 29.23 8.80 -23.79
C GLY A 226 28.32 9.44 -22.75
N VAL A 227 28.30 10.78 -22.70
CA VAL A 227 27.46 11.55 -21.77
C VAL A 227 26.50 12.42 -22.57
N TRP A 228 25.22 12.32 -22.23
CA TRP A 228 24.15 13.16 -22.75
C TRP A 228 23.48 13.85 -21.57
N PHE A 229 23.43 15.18 -21.59
CA PHE A 229 22.79 15.96 -20.55
C PHE A 229 21.60 16.71 -21.14
N PHE A 230 20.41 16.44 -20.59
CA PHE A 230 19.16 17.07 -21.02
C PHE A 230 18.80 18.17 -20.04
N ASP A 231 19.01 19.41 -20.45
CA ASP A 231 18.78 20.57 -19.61
C ASP A 231 17.37 21.13 -19.78
N GLN A 232 16.37 20.50 -19.14
CA GLN A 232 14.99 21.00 -19.19
C GLN A 232 14.81 22.28 -18.35
N LYS A 233 15.69 22.52 -17.38
CA LYS A 233 15.67 23.69 -16.52
C LYS A 233 17.11 24.22 -16.42
N PRO A 234 17.45 25.28 -17.17
CA PRO A 234 18.81 25.74 -17.35
C PRO A 234 19.65 25.68 -16.08
N ASP A 235 20.71 24.89 -16.09
CA ASP A 235 21.70 24.80 -15.02
C ASP A 235 22.94 25.61 -15.40
N ASP A 236 23.27 26.61 -14.57
CA ASP A 236 24.35 27.55 -14.85
C ASP A 236 25.75 26.92 -14.83
N PHE A 237 25.90 25.70 -14.28
CA PHE A 237 27.21 25.13 -13.95
C PHE A 237 27.54 23.85 -14.71
N ILE A 238 26.56 22.98 -14.98
CA ILE A 238 26.82 21.65 -15.55
C ILE A 238 27.55 21.72 -16.90
N TYR A 239 27.15 22.63 -17.79
CA TYR A 239 27.84 22.80 -19.07
C TYR A 239 29.32 23.19 -18.89
N SER A 240 29.60 24.16 -18.01
CA SER A 240 30.97 24.58 -17.71
C SER A 240 31.79 23.45 -17.11
N VAL A 241 31.19 22.63 -16.24
CA VAL A 241 31.83 21.42 -15.69
C VAL A 241 32.14 20.41 -16.78
N MET A 242 31.22 20.15 -17.72
CA MET A 242 31.46 19.26 -18.85
C MET A 242 32.61 19.76 -19.73
N VAL A 243 32.63 21.05 -20.07
CA VAL A 243 33.72 21.66 -20.85
C VAL A 243 35.05 21.53 -20.13
N GLN A 244 35.10 21.83 -18.83
CA GLN A 244 36.33 21.74 -18.04
C GLN A 244 36.80 20.28 -17.93
N SER A 245 35.88 19.34 -17.65
CA SER A 245 36.17 17.91 -17.60
C SER A 245 36.74 17.39 -18.93
N CYS A 246 36.14 17.78 -20.06
CA CYS A 246 36.66 17.41 -21.38
C CYS A 246 38.08 17.95 -21.61
N LYS A 247 38.37 19.18 -21.21
CA LYS A 247 39.73 19.75 -21.31
C LYS A 247 40.72 19.01 -20.42
N ASP A 248 40.36 18.76 -19.17
CA ASP A 248 41.22 18.11 -18.18
C ASP A 248 41.57 16.67 -18.57
N TRP A 249 40.61 15.96 -19.17
CA TRP A 249 40.77 14.56 -19.59
C TRP A 249 41.04 14.38 -21.09
N ASN A 250 41.37 15.47 -21.78
CA ASN A 250 41.70 15.50 -23.21
C ASN A 250 40.64 14.79 -24.09
N LYS A 251 39.37 15.09 -23.84
CA LYS A 251 38.20 14.62 -24.62
C LYS A 251 37.67 15.75 -25.52
N PRO A 252 36.97 15.41 -26.62
CA PRO A 252 36.26 16.39 -27.43
C PRO A 252 35.30 17.24 -26.59
N LEU A 253 35.17 18.52 -26.94
CA LEU A 253 34.24 19.40 -26.26
C LEU A 253 32.77 18.95 -26.46
N PRO A 254 31.89 19.21 -25.48
CA PRO A 254 30.47 18.87 -25.62
C PRO A 254 29.84 19.59 -26.82
N VAL A 255 29.07 18.84 -27.61
CA VAL A 255 28.23 19.41 -28.67
C VAL A 255 26.94 19.92 -28.03
N ILE A 256 26.57 21.16 -28.34
CA ILE A 256 25.30 21.74 -27.90
C ILE A 256 24.28 21.56 -29.02
N LEU A 257 23.10 21.07 -28.65
CA LEU A 257 21.92 21.06 -29.49
C LEU A 257 20.80 21.80 -28.76
N ASP A 258 20.43 22.96 -29.27
CA ASP A 258 19.26 23.68 -28.80
C ASP A 258 17.99 23.18 -29.50
N LEU A 259 17.04 22.67 -28.71
CA LEU A 259 15.77 22.15 -29.20
C LEU A 259 14.68 23.23 -29.31
N THR A 260 14.94 24.48 -28.89
CA THR A 260 14.02 25.61 -29.07
C THR A 260 14.06 26.18 -30.49
N GLY A 261 15.14 25.93 -31.22
CA GLY A 261 15.38 26.50 -32.55
C GLY A 261 15.89 27.94 -32.55
N GLU A 262 16.18 28.51 -31.37
CA GLU A 262 16.68 29.89 -31.24
C GLU A 262 18.21 29.98 -31.27
N SER A 263 18.92 28.88 -30.95
CA SER A 263 20.38 28.82 -30.84
C SER A 263 21.01 27.77 -31.77
N ILE A 264 22.17 27.24 -31.37
CA ILE A 264 23.08 26.40 -32.14
C ILE A 264 22.57 24.95 -32.25
N GLY A 265 22.74 24.38 -33.44
CA GLY A 265 22.45 22.97 -33.73
C GLY A 265 21.20 22.78 -34.59
N SER A 266 21.10 21.63 -35.24
CA SER A 266 19.90 21.20 -35.94
C SER A 266 19.57 19.77 -35.55
N TYR A 267 18.28 19.46 -35.42
CA TYR A 267 17.79 18.13 -35.11
C TYR A 267 16.71 17.72 -36.11
N ALA A 268 17.03 16.74 -36.95
CA ALA A 268 16.11 16.19 -37.94
C ALA A 268 15.94 14.67 -37.69
N PRO A 269 15.06 14.27 -36.76
CA PRO A 269 14.91 12.86 -36.36
C PRO A 269 14.47 11.94 -37.51
N PHE A 270 13.87 12.50 -38.56
CA PHE A 270 13.36 11.76 -39.71
C PHE A 270 14.31 11.74 -40.91
N GLU A 271 15.43 12.47 -40.88
CA GLU A 271 16.35 12.57 -42.03
C GLU A 271 16.97 11.22 -42.41
N HIS A 272 17.13 10.33 -41.42
CA HIS A 272 17.73 9.00 -41.60
C HIS A 272 16.78 7.86 -41.22
N GLY A 273 15.48 8.15 -41.09
CA GLY A 273 14.47 7.12 -40.89
C GLY A 273 14.20 6.35 -42.19
N LEU A 274 13.96 5.04 -42.08
CA LEU A 274 13.34 4.29 -43.16
C LEU A 274 11.85 4.70 -43.22
N LEU A 275 11.41 5.21 -44.38
CA LEU A 275 10.00 5.47 -44.69
C LEU A 275 9.15 4.20 -44.57
#